data_AF-A0A3M1M7X4-F1
#
_entry.id   AF-A0A3M1M7X4-F1
#
_cell.length_a   1.000
_cell.length_b   1.000
_cell.length_c   1.000
_cell.angle_alpha   90.00
_cell.angle_beta   90.00
_cell.angle_gamma   90.00
#
_symmetry.space_group_name_H-M   'P 1'
#
loop_
_entity.id
_entity.type
_entity.pdbx_description
1 polymer ?
#
loop_
_entity_poly.entity_id
_entity_poly.type
_entity_poly.pdbx_seq_one_letter_code
_entity_poly.pdbx_strand_id
1 'polypeptide(L)'
;MVLLAACTPEPPPPDVRDITEIRARVGPRIAREMAEMGLQLGAPIFVRIFKESSELEVWVRDGARFRLFRNYPICKWAGTLGPKLKEGDLQSPEGFYRVDKSLMNPNSSYHLAFNLGFPNAYDRARGRTGSFLMVHGNCGSAGCYAMTNPMIEEIYLIAEAALENGQDAFQVHAFPFRMDESAPPGPSTAFWDSLRPAYRRFEATHVPPRVRVVDGEYVIE
;
A
#
# COMPACT_ATOMS: atom_id res chain seq x y z
N MET A 1 2.64 -37.23 -35.20
CA MET A 1 2.73 -37.29 -33.72
C MET A 1 3.28 -35.94 -33.27
N VAL A 2 2.39 -35.01 -32.92
CA VAL A 2 2.75 -33.65 -32.50
C VAL A 2 3.12 -33.71 -31.03
N LEU A 3 4.40 -33.47 -30.70
CA LEU A 3 4.83 -33.34 -29.31
C LEU A 3 4.30 -32.00 -28.76
N LEU A 4 3.35 -32.08 -27.83
CA LEU A 4 2.96 -30.99 -26.96
C LEU A 4 4.15 -30.67 -26.03
N ALA A 5 4.80 -29.54 -26.25
CA ALA A 5 5.75 -28.99 -25.30
C ALA A 5 4.99 -28.55 -24.05
N ALA A 6 5.27 -29.21 -22.93
CA ALA A 6 4.76 -28.84 -21.62
C ALA A 6 5.26 -27.42 -21.28
N CYS A 7 4.34 -26.53 -20.92
CA CYS A 7 4.67 -25.27 -20.27
C CYS A 7 5.28 -25.59 -18.90
N THR A 8 6.60 -25.64 -18.80
CA THR A 8 7.28 -25.61 -17.50
C THR A 8 7.27 -24.18 -17.00
N PRO A 9 6.80 -23.89 -15.77
CA PRO A 9 6.95 -22.56 -15.20
C PRO A 9 8.45 -22.23 -15.14
N GLU A 10 8.82 -21.11 -15.74
CA GLU A 10 10.19 -20.59 -15.71
C GLU A 10 10.57 -20.38 -14.23
N PRO A 11 11.76 -20.83 -13.79
CA PRO A 11 12.21 -20.58 -12.43
C PRO A 11 12.21 -19.07 -12.16
N PRO A 12 11.88 -18.64 -10.93
CA PRO A 12 11.91 -17.22 -10.62
C PRO A 12 13.32 -16.68 -10.92
N PRO A 13 13.43 -15.50 -11.55
CA PRO A 13 14.72 -14.90 -11.80
C PRO A 13 15.50 -14.78 -10.47
N PRO A 14 16.85 -14.77 -10.51
CA PRO A 14 17.66 -14.46 -9.33
C PRO A 14 17.18 -13.14 -8.70
N ASP A 15 17.48 -12.93 -7.41
CA ASP A 15 17.10 -11.71 -6.67
C ASP A 15 17.77 -10.46 -7.30
N VAL A 16 17.20 -9.97 -8.41
CA VAL A 16 17.66 -8.81 -9.15
C VAL A 16 17.25 -7.59 -8.35
N ARG A 17 18.19 -7.01 -7.60
CA ARG A 17 17.96 -5.79 -6.82
C ARG A 17 18.19 -4.51 -7.62
N ASP A 18 18.66 -4.61 -8.86
CA ASP A 18 18.88 -3.44 -9.71
C ASP A 18 17.54 -2.91 -10.24
N ILE A 19 17.14 -1.73 -9.75
CA ILE A 19 15.92 -1.05 -10.17
C ILE A 19 15.87 -0.81 -11.69
N THR A 20 17.00 -0.66 -12.37
CA THR A 20 17.09 -0.48 -13.82
C THR A 20 16.62 -1.74 -14.56
N GLU A 21 17.10 -2.90 -14.13
CA GLU A 21 16.69 -4.19 -14.69
C GLU A 21 15.23 -4.51 -14.37
N ILE A 22 14.79 -4.20 -13.14
CA ILE A 22 13.38 -4.34 -12.73
C ILE A 22 12.47 -3.48 -13.62
N ARG A 23 12.81 -2.20 -13.84
CA ARG A 23 12.05 -1.30 -14.74
C ARG A 23 11.95 -1.88 -16.14
N ALA A 24 13.06 -2.37 -16.70
CA ALA A 24 13.08 -2.94 -18.05
C ALA A 24 12.22 -4.21 -18.16
N ARG A 25 12.21 -5.08 -17.14
CA ARG A 25 11.44 -6.33 -17.13
C ARG A 25 9.95 -6.12 -16.83
N VAL A 26 9.64 -5.29 -15.83
CA VAL A 26 8.30 -5.21 -15.23
C VAL A 26 7.48 -4.05 -15.81
N GLY A 27 8.13 -2.91 -16.08
CA GLY A 27 7.48 -1.68 -16.55
C GLY A 27 6.63 -1.87 -17.82
N PRO A 28 7.18 -2.43 -18.92
CA PRO A 28 6.41 -2.63 -20.15
C PRO A 28 5.18 -3.52 -19.99
N ARG A 29 5.25 -4.52 -19.11
CA ARG A 29 4.12 -5.41 -18.81
C ARG A 29 3.01 -4.66 -18.07
N ILE A 30 3.34 -3.94 -17.00
CA ILE A 30 2.33 -3.15 -16.24
C ILE A 30 1.71 -2.08 -17.13
N ALA A 31 2.53 -1.37 -17.93
CA ALA A 31 2.03 -0.35 -18.83
C ALA A 31 1.01 -0.91 -19.82
N ARG A 32 1.26 -2.10 -20.39
CA ARG A 32 0.32 -2.79 -21.27
C ARG A 32 -0.95 -3.22 -20.53
N GLU A 33 -0.83 -3.87 -19.37
CA GLU A 33 -1.98 -4.30 -18.56
C GLU A 33 -2.87 -3.12 -18.16
N MET A 34 -2.27 -1.98 -17.75
CA MET A 34 -3.01 -0.75 -17.47
C MET A 34 -3.70 -0.23 -18.73
N ALA A 35 -2.99 -0.16 -19.87
CA ALA A 35 -3.55 0.33 -21.12
C ALA A 35 -4.73 -0.53 -21.63
N GLU A 36 -4.68 -1.86 -21.45
CA GLU A 36 -5.79 -2.77 -21.76
C GLU A 36 -7.04 -2.48 -20.91
N MET A 37 -6.86 -1.97 -19.70
CA MET A 37 -7.95 -1.47 -18.86
C MET A 37 -8.33 -0.03 -19.18
N GLY A 38 -7.60 0.69 -20.03
CA GLY A 38 -7.76 2.14 -20.25
C GLY A 38 -7.20 3.00 -19.11
N LEU A 39 -6.30 2.46 -18.31
CA LEU A 39 -5.52 3.16 -17.29
C LEU A 39 -4.14 3.55 -17.85
N GLN A 40 -3.49 4.52 -17.21
CA GLN A 40 -2.18 5.00 -17.63
C GLN A 40 -1.16 4.82 -16.50
N LEU A 41 -0.04 4.13 -16.80
CA LEU A 41 1.13 4.13 -15.92
C LEU A 41 1.65 5.55 -15.75
N GLY A 42 1.81 6.00 -14.51
CA GLY A 42 2.16 7.37 -14.17
C GLY A 42 0.95 8.29 -13.90
N ALA A 43 -0.28 7.83 -14.07
CA ALA A 43 -1.43 8.55 -13.54
C ALA A 43 -1.41 8.53 -11.98
N PRO A 44 -2.00 9.53 -11.30
CA PRO A 44 -2.03 9.56 -9.84
C PRO A 44 -2.62 8.28 -9.24
N ILE A 45 -2.01 7.78 -8.17
CA ILE A 45 -2.43 6.56 -7.49
C ILE A 45 -2.92 6.80 -6.06
N PHE A 46 -3.63 5.79 -5.56
CA PHE A 46 -4.09 5.66 -4.20
C PHE A 46 -3.95 4.20 -3.77
N VAL A 47 -3.49 3.96 -2.54
CA VAL A 47 -3.27 2.61 -2.03
C VAL A 47 -4.17 2.36 -0.82
N ARG A 48 -4.76 1.17 -0.75
CA ARG A 48 -5.44 0.68 0.44
C ARG A 48 -4.83 -0.61 0.93
N ILE A 49 -4.77 -0.78 2.23
CA ILE A 49 -4.27 -1.99 2.89
C ILE A 49 -5.34 -2.49 3.84
N PHE A 50 -5.61 -3.78 3.83
CA PHE A 50 -6.55 -4.45 4.72
C PHE A 50 -5.82 -5.58 5.44
N LYS A 51 -5.67 -5.45 6.76
CA LYS A 51 -4.92 -6.42 7.56
C LYS A 51 -5.62 -7.77 7.65
N GLU A 52 -6.91 -7.79 7.97
CA GLU A 52 -7.69 -9.02 8.15
C GLU A 52 -7.69 -9.90 6.90
N SER A 53 -7.96 -9.32 5.73
CA SER A 53 -7.94 -10.05 4.46
C SER A 53 -6.53 -10.22 3.88
N SER A 54 -5.52 -9.56 4.45
CA SER A 54 -4.14 -9.52 3.94
C SER A 54 -4.09 -9.06 2.48
N GLU A 55 -4.68 -7.90 2.21
CA GLU A 55 -4.82 -7.33 0.85
C GLU A 55 -4.22 -5.93 0.76
N LEU A 56 -3.53 -5.67 -0.36
CA LEU A 56 -3.09 -4.33 -0.75
C LEU A 56 -3.66 -4.01 -2.12
N GLU A 57 -4.48 -2.97 -2.20
CA GLU A 57 -5.08 -2.49 -3.44
C GLU A 57 -4.33 -1.29 -3.98
N VAL A 58 -4.05 -1.31 -5.28
CA VAL A 58 -3.55 -0.14 -6.02
C VAL A 58 -4.66 0.38 -6.93
N TRP A 59 -5.08 1.61 -6.66
CA TRP A 59 -6.08 2.34 -7.41
C TRP A 59 -5.41 3.44 -8.24
N VAL A 60 -5.85 3.60 -9.48
CA VAL A 60 -5.28 4.56 -10.44
C VAL A 60 -6.35 5.55 -10.85
N ARG A 61 -5.99 6.83 -10.93
CA ARG A 61 -6.90 7.89 -11.36
C ARG A 61 -7.35 7.67 -12.80
N ASP A 62 -8.66 7.73 -13.00
CA ASP A 62 -9.37 7.60 -14.26
C ASP A 62 -10.41 8.72 -14.35
N GLY A 63 -10.05 9.78 -15.07
CA GLY A 63 -10.80 11.03 -15.11
C GLY A 63 -10.96 11.67 -13.72
N ALA A 64 -12.22 11.72 -13.24
CA ALA A 64 -12.57 12.32 -11.96
C ALA A 64 -12.55 11.34 -10.78
N ARG A 65 -12.41 10.04 -11.03
CA ARG A 65 -12.45 8.98 -10.00
C ARG A 65 -11.18 8.15 -10.04
N PHE A 66 -11.07 7.19 -9.15
CA PHE A 66 -10.05 6.17 -9.15
C PHE A 66 -10.69 4.83 -9.48
N ARG A 67 -9.97 4.00 -10.23
CA ARG A 67 -10.39 2.64 -10.57
C ARG A 67 -9.34 1.67 -10.07
N LEU A 68 -9.81 0.55 -9.52
CA LEU A 68 -8.93 -0.52 -9.05
C LEU A 68 -8.13 -1.06 -10.24
N PHE A 69 -6.81 -0.97 -10.17
CA PHE A 69 -5.94 -1.65 -11.12
C PHE A 69 -5.72 -3.09 -10.68
N ARG A 70 -5.25 -3.28 -9.43
CA ARG A 70 -4.92 -4.61 -8.92
C ARG A 70 -5.05 -4.69 -7.40
N ASN A 71 -5.43 -5.87 -6.93
CA ASN A 71 -5.37 -6.30 -5.54
C ASN A 71 -4.23 -7.32 -5.38
N TYR A 72 -3.32 -7.07 -4.44
CA TYR A 72 -2.14 -7.87 -4.17
C TYR A 72 -2.27 -8.56 -2.81
N PRO A 73 -2.09 -9.89 -2.71
CA PRO A 73 -2.05 -10.55 -1.42
C PRO A 73 -0.77 -10.14 -0.67
N ILE A 74 -0.94 -9.67 0.56
CA ILE A 74 0.14 -9.38 1.50
C ILE A 74 0.63 -10.71 2.05
N CYS A 75 1.93 -10.97 1.98
CA CYS A 75 2.48 -12.22 2.45
C CYS A 75 2.49 -12.31 3.97
N LYS A 76 2.84 -11.19 4.62
CA LYS A 76 2.87 -11.09 6.07
C LYS A 76 2.74 -9.64 6.52
N TRP A 77 2.04 -9.44 7.62
CA TRP A 77 2.09 -8.24 8.45
C TRP A 77 2.19 -8.67 9.91
N ALA A 78 2.60 -7.76 10.80
CA ALA A 78 2.96 -8.11 12.17
C ALA A 78 1.92 -7.64 13.19
N GLY A 79 1.81 -8.39 14.28
CA GLY A 79 0.92 -8.10 15.41
C GLY A 79 -0.49 -8.67 15.19
N THR A 80 -1.50 -7.94 15.66
CA THR A 80 -2.92 -8.31 15.53
C THR A 80 -3.71 -7.15 14.92
N LEU A 81 -5.04 -7.26 14.80
CA LEU A 81 -5.86 -6.11 14.43
C LEU A 81 -5.81 -5.06 15.54
N GLY A 82 -5.57 -3.81 15.14
CA GLY A 82 -5.33 -2.69 16.02
C GLY A 82 -4.14 -1.82 15.57
N PRO A 83 -4.09 -0.57 16.02
CA PRO A 83 -3.04 0.36 15.64
C PRO A 83 -1.71 0.01 16.30
N LYS A 84 -0.61 0.36 15.63
CA LYS A 84 0.71 0.46 16.26
C LYS A 84 0.71 1.56 17.31
N LEU A 85 1.31 1.31 18.49
CA LEU A 85 1.34 2.26 19.60
C LEU A 85 2.75 2.69 20.00
N LYS A 86 3.74 1.80 19.94
CA LYS A 86 5.10 2.09 20.42
C LYS A 86 6.19 1.38 19.62
N GLU A 87 7.40 1.92 19.68
CA GLU A 87 8.59 1.25 19.13
C GLU A 87 8.75 -0.14 19.74
N GLY A 88 9.07 -1.14 18.91
CA GLY A 88 9.22 -2.53 19.34
C GLY A 88 7.95 -3.31 19.72
N ASP A 89 6.74 -2.77 19.54
CA ASP A 89 5.49 -3.54 19.76
C ASP A 89 5.16 -4.59 18.68
N LEU A 90 6.01 -4.70 17.65
CA LEU A 90 5.85 -5.63 16.52
C LEU A 90 4.48 -5.52 15.83
N GLN A 91 3.90 -4.32 15.81
CA GLN A 91 2.57 -4.06 15.27
C GLN A 91 2.66 -3.28 13.96
N SER A 92 2.03 -3.79 12.89
CA SER A 92 1.82 -3.00 11.67
C SER A 92 0.73 -1.93 11.90
N PRO A 93 0.94 -0.70 11.41
CA PRO A 93 0.12 0.45 11.74
C PRO A 93 -1.25 0.39 11.06
N GLU A 94 -2.21 1.14 11.57
CA GLU A 94 -3.51 1.37 10.94
C GLU A 94 -3.74 2.89 10.94
N GLY A 95 -4.36 3.42 9.89
CA GLY A 95 -4.60 4.86 9.74
C GLY A 95 -4.34 5.38 8.33
N PHE A 96 -4.15 6.70 8.25
CA PHE A 96 -4.01 7.42 6.98
C PHE A 96 -2.60 7.98 6.82
N TYR A 97 -1.93 7.58 5.75
CA TYR A 97 -0.53 7.89 5.48
C TYR A 97 -0.36 8.55 4.12
N ARG A 98 0.76 9.24 3.95
CA ARG A 98 1.11 9.93 2.71
C ARG A 98 2.57 9.64 2.38
N VAL A 99 2.82 9.14 1.18
CA VAL A 99 4.14 8.67 0.73
C VAL A 99 4.58 9.50 -0.45
N ASP A 100 5.62 10.30 -0.24
CA ASP A 100 6.25 11.12 -1.28
C ASP A 100 7.55 10.46 -1.78
N LYS A 101 8.19 11.09 -2.76
CA LYS A 101 9.42 10.58 -3.38
C LYS A 101 10.55 10.33 -2.38
N SER A 102 10.63 11.08 -1.28
CA SER A 102 11.68 10.88 -0.26
C SER A 102 11.48 9.63 0.59
N LEU A 103 10.26 9.08 0.60
CA LEU A 103 9.91 7.85 1.31
C LEU A 103 10.01 6.60 0.45
N MET A 104 10.37 6.74 -0.83
CA MET A 104 10.67 5.63 -1.74
C MET A 104 12.13 5.18 -1.55
N ASN A 105 12.35 3.88 -1.47
CA ASN A 105 13.67 3.28 -1.30
C ASN A 105 13.91 2.12 -2.28
N PRO A 106 14.58 2.36 -3.41
CA PRO A 106 14.91 1.31 -4.37
C PRO A 106 16.05 0.39 -3.86
N ASN A 107 16.83 0.83 -2.88
CA ASN A 107 17.99 0.10 -2.35
C ASN A 107 17.68 -0.57 -0.99
N SER A 108 16.41 -0.94 -0.77
CA SER A 108 15.99 -1.60 0.47
C SER A 108 16.69 -2.94 0.66
N SER A 109 17.15 -3.21 1.88
CA SER A 109 17.69 -4.52 2.29
C SER A 109 16.65 -5.66 2.17
N TYR A 110 15.37 -5.33 1.98
CA TYR A 110 14.26 -6.27 1.84
C TYR A 110 13.67 -6.32 0.42
N HIS A 111 14.42 -5.91 -0.62
CA HIS A 111 13.99 -5.85 -2.03
C HIS A 111 12.88 -4.83 -2.29
N LEU A 112 13.27 -3.60 -2.65
CA LEU A 112 12.40 -2.42 -2.83
C LEU A 112 11.55 -2.12 -1.58
N ALA A 113 11.35 -0.84 -1.29
CA ALA A 113 10.43 -0.46 -0.22
C ALA A 113 9.92 0.96 -0.41
N PHE A 114 8.77 1.25 0.20
CA PHE A 114 8.45 2.60 0.57
C PHE A 114 8.01 2.66 2.03
N ASN A 115 8.34 3.76 2.70
CA ASN A 115 8.00 4.00 4.09
C ASN A 115 6.64 4.72 4.17
N LEU A 116 5.75 4.28 5.05
CA LEU A 116 4.44 4.89 5.26
C LEU A 116 4.52 6.28 5.95
N GLY A 117 5.67 6.64 6.51
CA GLY A 117 5.81 7.90 7.25
C GLY A 117 5.15 7.87 8.63
N PHE A 118 4.98 6.67 9.20
CA PHE A 118 4.61 6.49 10.61
C PHE A 118 5.76 6.97 11.52
N PRO A 119 5.47 7.67 12.63
CA PRO A 119 4.14 8.12 13.07
C PRO A 119 3.69 9.36 12.28
N ASN A 120 2.43 9.38 11.82
CA ASN A 120 1.84 10.56 11.19
C ASN A 120 1.42 11.63 12.25
N ALA A 121 0.72 12.69 11.85
CA ALA A 121 0.26 13.72 12.79
C ALA A 121 -0.71 13.18 13.87
N TYR A 122 -1.61 12.26 13.51
CA TYR A 122 -2.56 11.62 14.42
C TYR A 122 -1.84 10.74 15.44
N ASP A 123 -0.84 10.00 14.96
CA ASP A 123 -0.02 9.11 15.78
C ASP A 123 0.79 9.91 16.81
N ARG A 124 1.45 10.98 16.35
CA ARG A 124 2.23 11.88 17.22
C ARG A 124 1.36 12.58 18.26
N ALA A 125 0.16 13.02 17.90
CA ALA A 125 -0.78 13.64 18.84
C ALA A 125 -1.20 12.69 19.98
N ARG A 126 -1.09 11.36 19.77
CA ARG A 126 -1.35 10.32 20.79
C ARG A 126 -0.10 9.75 21.43
N GLY A 127 1.05 10.41 21.24
CA GLY A 127 2.32 9.96 21.80
C GLY A 127 2.80 8.60 21.26
N ARG A 128 2.29 8.17 20.10
CA ARG A 128 2.71 6.90 19.50
C ARG A 128 4.14 7.02 18.98
N THR A 129 4.93 5.98 19.21
CA THR A 129 6.34 5.92 18.80
C THR A 129 6.59 4.74 17.86
N GLY A 130 7.67 4.83 17.09
CA GLY A 130 7.99 3.86 16.05
C GLY A 130 8.67 4.52 14.87
N SER A 131 9.27 3.71 14.01
CA SER A 131 9.85 4.18 12.75
C SER A 131 9.93 3.03 11.73
N PHE A 132 10.15 3.37 10.46
CA PHE A 132 10.39 2.41 9.37
C PHE A 132 9.25 1.41 9.14
N LEU A 133 8.00 1.86 9.21
CA LEU A 133 6.85 1.04 8.82
C LEU A 133 6.72 1.07 7.30
N MET A 134 7.20 0.02 6.65
CA MET A 134 7.34 -0.05 5.21
C MET A 134 6.32 -0.98 4.57
N VAL A 135 6.10 -0.79 3.27
CA VAL A 135 5.66 -1.84 2.36
C VAL A 135 6.91 -2.25 1.57
N HIS A 136 7.29 -3.53 1.61
CA HIS A 136 8.56 -4.00 1.03
C HIS A 136 8.46 -5.43 0.49
N GLY A 137 9.45 -5.87 -0.30
CA GLY A 137 9.57 -7.25 -0.77
C GLY A 137 9.97 -8.22 0.35
N ASN A 138 10.48 -9.40 0.04
CA ASN A 138 10.98 -10.36 1.04
C ASN A 138 10.01 -10.60 2.22
N CYS A 139 9.17 -11.63 2.10
CA CYS A 139 8.10 -12.11 3.01
C CYS A 139 8.42 -12.21 4.54
N GLY A 140 9.63 -11.89 4.99
CA GLY A 140 10.13 -12.13 6.35
C GLY A 140 9.86 -11.09 7.45
N SER A 141 9.06 -10.02 7.25
CA SER A 141 9.05 -8.89 8.22
C SER A 141 8.41 -9.17 9.61
N ALA A 142 8.87 -8.40 10.61
CA ALA A 142 8.40 -8.38 12.01
C ALA A 142 7.69 -7.06 12.42
N GLY A 143 7.24 -6.24 11.45
CA GLY A 143 6.58 -4.95 11.74
C GLY A 143 5.90 -4.27 10.55
N CYS A 144 6.33 -4.61 9.33
CA CYS A 144 5.94 -4.00 8.07
C CYS A 144 4.91 -4.85 7.30
N TYR A 145 4.42 -4.30 6.19
CA TYR A 145 3.65 -5.06 5.20
C TYR A 145 4.61 -5.70 4.19
N ALA A 146 4.86 -6.99 4.37
CA ALA A 146 5.75 -7.75 3.50
C ALA A 146 4.99 -8.31 2.30
N MET A 147 5.49 -8.02 1.11
CA MET A 147 5.04 -8.52 -0.18
C MET A 147 6.05 -9.55 -0.72
N THR A 148 5.67 -10.30 -1.74
CA THR A 148 6.67 -11.04 -2.53
C THR A 148 7.48 -10.06 -3.37
N ASN A 149 8.70 -10.45 -3.77
CA ASN A 149 9.54 -9.63 -4.64
C ASN A 149 8.81 -9.22 -5.94
N PRO A 150 8.14 -10.13 -6.69
CA PRO A 150 7.39 -9.72 -7.88
C PRO A 150 6.28 -8.71 -7.60
N MET A 151 5.57 -8.82 -6.47
CA MET A 151 4.47 -7.92 -6.13
C MET A 151 4.97 -6.53 -5.77
N ILE A 152 6.01 -6.41 -4.94
CA ILE A 152 6.56 -5.09 -4.60
C ILE A 152 7.19 -4.42 -5.80
N GLU A 153 7.79 -5.16 -6.74
CA GLU A 153 8.29 -4.58 -7.99
C GLU A 153 7.19 -3.85 -8.74
N GLU A 154 6.01 -4.46 -8.86
CA GLU A 154 4.89 -3.79 -9.52
C GLU A 154 4.43 -2.56 -8.73
N ILE A 155 4.16 -2.73 -7.44
CA ILE A 155 3.63 -1.65 -6.58
C ILE A 155 4.61 -0.47 -6.56
N TYR A 156 5.91 -0.76 -6.40
CA TYR A 156 6.96 0.25 -6.35
C TYR A 156 7.07 1.00 -7.67
N LEU A 157 7.09 0.30 -8.81
CA LEU A 157 7.19 0.97 -10.12
C LEU A 157 5.95 1.80 -10.46
N ILE A 158 4.75 1.35 -10.05
CA ILE A 158 3.52 2.11 -10.22
C ILE A 158 3.56 3.40 -9.40
N ALA A 159 3.98 3.29 -8.13
CA ALA A 159 4.15 4.44 -7.23
C ALA A 159 5.23 5.40 -7.73
N GLU A 160 6.39 4.88 -8.13
CA GLU A 160 7.48 5.65 -8.70
C GLU A 160 7.02 6.42 -9.94
N ALA A 161 6.39 5.74 -10.90
CA ALA A 161 5.91 6.39 -12.13
C ALA A 161 4.91 7.51 -11.84
N ALA A 162 4.00 7.33 -10.87
CA ALA A 162 3.03 8.37 -10.51
C ALA A 162 3.72 9.59 -9.88
N LEU A 163 4.69 9.37 -8.98
CA LEU A 163 5.47 10.42 -8.34
C LEU A 163 6.34 11.17 -9.35
N GLU A 164 6.99 10.46 -10.28
CA GLU A 164 7.81 11.06 -11.33
C GLU A 164 6.99 11.83 -12.36
N ASN A 165 5.73 11.47 -12.54
CA ASN A 165 4.78 12.15 -13.43
C ASN A 165 3.95 13.23 -12.71
N GLY A 166 4.46 13.77 -11.60
CA GLY A 166 3.95 14.99 -10.97
C GLY A 166 2.92 14.78 -9.85
N GLN A 167 2.66 13.55 -9.40
CA GLN A 167 1.95 13.35 -8.14
C GLN A 167 2.90 13.66 -6.98
N ASP A 168 2.66 14.75 -6.21
CA ASP A 168 3.54 15.13 -5.09
C ASP A 168 3.74 14.01 -4.05
N ALA A 169 2.66 13.30 -3.75
CA ALA A 169 2.66 12.11 -2.90
C ALA A 169 1.35 11.35 -3.10
N PHE A 170 1.38 10.03 -2.89
CA PHE A 170 0.18 9.20 -2.88
C PHE A 170 -0.32 8.95 -1.46
N GLN A 171 -1.63 8.74 -1.32
CA GLN A 171 -2.22 8.37 -0.04
C GLN A 171 -2.19 6.85 0.13
N VAL A 172 -1.94 6.40 1.36
CA VAL A 172 -2.08 5.01 1.77
C VAL A 172 -3.06 4.96 2.94
N HIS A 173 -4.18 4.26 2.76
CA HIS A 173 -5.13 4.01 3.86
C HIS A 173 -4.97 2.57 4.34
N ALA A 174 -4.55 2.40 5.59
CA ALA A 174 -4.37 1.09 6.21
C ALA A 174 -5.50 0.82 7.20
N PHE A 175 -6.34 -0.17 6.88
CA PHE A 175 -7.52 -0.53 7.64
C PHE A 175 -7.34 -1.89 8.35
N PRO A 176 -8.02 -2.09 9.49
CA PRO A 176 -8.04 -3.40 10.15
C PRO A 176 -8.73 -4.45 9.27
N PHE A 177 -9.86 -4.10 8.66
CA PHE A 177 -10.75 -4.95 7.86
C PHE A 177 -11.55 -4.06 6.89
N ARG A 178 -12.35 -4.68 6.01
CA ARG A 178 -13.33 -3.96 5.18
C ARG A 178 -14.39 -3.32 6.09
N MET A 179 -14.44 -1.99 6.16
CA MET A 179 -15.24 -1.27 7.17
C MET A 179 -16.71 -1.03 6.75
N ASP A 180 -17.28 -2.01 6.06
CA ASP A 180 -18.67 -1.97 5.58
C ASP A 180 -19.64 -1.96 6.78
N GLU A 181 -19.39 -2.86 7.74
CA GLU A 181 -20.11 -2.99 9.00
C GLU A 181 -19.50 -2.14 10.13
N SER A 182 -20.18 -2.10 11.28
CA SER A 182 -19.65 -1.44 12.48
C SER A 182 -18.47 -2.22 13.03
N ALA A 183 -17.49 -1.50 13.57
CA ALA A 183 -16.36 -2.11 14.24
C ALA A 183 -16.84 -3.00 15.42
N PRO A 184 -16.21 -4.18 15.64
CA PRO A 184 -16.55 -5.00 16.79
C PRO A 184 -16.16 -4.27 18.08
N PRO A 185 -16.90 -4.49 19.19
CA PRO A 185 -16.59 -3.87 20.48
C PRO A 185 -15.26 -4.38 21.04
N GLY A 186 -14.44 -3.47 21.54
CA GLY A 186 -13.10 -3.76 22.05
C GLY A 186 -12.22 -2.51 22.20
N PRO A 187 -10.94 -2.69 22.58
CA PRO A 187 -10.03 -1.58 22.86
C PRO A 187 -9.78 -0.64 21.68
N SER A 188 -9.89 -1.16 20.45
CA SER A 188 -9.63 -0.40 19.22
C SER A 188 -10.89 0.18 18.58
N THR A 189 -12.10 -0.08 19.12
CA THR A 189 -13.37 0.30 18.48
C THR A 189 -13.45 1.79 18.19
N ALA A 190 -13.17 2.64 19.18
CA ALA A 190 -13.21 4.09 19.00
C ALA A 190 -12.22 4.57 17.92
N PHE A 191 -11.05 3.94 17.84
CA PHE A 191 -10.08 4.24 16.79
C PHE A 191 -10.59 3.79 15.42
N TRP A 192 -11.14 2.58 15.30
CA TRP A 192 -11.70 2.07 14.04
C TRP A 192 -12.90 2.90 13.58
N ASP A 193 -13.77 3.33 14.49
CA ASP A 193 -14.88 4.25 14.18
C ASP A 193 -14.37 5.58 13.61
N SER A 194 -13.19 6.06 14.03
CA SER A 194 -12.57 7.25 13.45
C SER A 194 -12.07 7.07 12.00
N LEU A 195 -11.79 5.83 11.57
CA LEU A 195 -11.33 5.53 10.19
C LEU A 195 -12.51 5.37 9.22
N ARG A 196 -13.65 4.88 9.72
CA ARG A 196 -14.81 4.49 8.92
C ARG A 196 -15.37 5.58 8.00
N PRO A 197 -15.43 6.88 8.38
CA PRO A 197 -15.96 7.91 7.49
C PRO A 197 -15.15 8.07 6.21
N ALA A 198 -13.81 7.96 6.28
CA ALA A 198 -12.94 8.00 5.10
C ALA A 198 -13.16 6.79 4.19
N TYR A 199 -13.25 5.60 4.78
CA TYR A 199 -13.53 4.36 4.06
C TYR A 199 -14.84 4.48 3.27
N ARG A 200 -15.94 4.84 3.95
CA ARG A 200 -17.27 4.98 3.31
C ARG A 200 -17.30 6.05 2.24
N ARG A 201 -16.62 7.17 2.45
CA ARG A 201 -16.52 8.26 1.46
C ARG A 201 -15.83 7.77 0.18
N PHE A 202 -14.76 7.00 0.32
CA PHE A 202 -14.08 6.40 -0.83
C PHE A 202 -15.00 5.37 -1.52
N GLU A 203 -15.62 4.44 -0.80
CA GLU A 203 -16.54 3.46 -1.38
C GLU A 203 -17.68 4.12 -2.17
N ALA A 204 -18.22 5.24 -1.68
CA ALA A 204 -19.32 5.94 -2.33
C ALA A 204 -18.92 6.73 -3.60
N THR A 205 -17.65 7.13 -3.72
CA THR A 205 -17.23 8.10 -4.76
C THR A 205 -16.09 7.62 -5.64
N HIS A 206 -15.32 6.65 -5.17
CA HIS A 206 -14.00 6.29 -5.63
C HIS A 206 -13.07 7.51 -5.81
N VAL A 207 -13.18 8.50 -4.92
CA VAL A 207 -12.25 9.63 -4.83
C VAL A 207 -11.60 9.56 -3.44
N PRO A 208 -10.27 9.44 -3.33
CA PRO A 208 -9.59 9.44 -2.05
C PRO A 208 -9.98 10.70 -1.27
N PRO A 209 -10.62 10.56 -0.09
CA PRO A 209 -11.02 11.72 0.69
C PRO A 209 -9.79 12.48 1.15
N ARG A 210 -9.96 13.77 1.42
CA ARG A 210 -8.91 14.52 2.09
C ARG A 210 -9.02 14.25 3.59
N VAL A 211 -7.93 13.82 4.18
CA VAL A 211 -7.84 13.53 5.61
C VAL A 211 -6.91 14.54 6.26
N ARG A 212 -7.38 15.18 7.33
CA ARG A 212 -6.59 16.06 8.19
C ARG A 212 -6.66 15.59 9.64
N VAL A 213 -5.74 16.10 10.45
CA VAL A 213 -5.75 15.92 11.90
C VAL A 213 -5.96 17.29 12.55
N VAL A 214 -7.04 17.45 13.32
CA VAL A 214 -7.42 18.68 14.02
C VAL A 214 -7.71 18.32 15.46
N ASP A 215 -7.08 19.00 16.41
CA ASP A 215 -7.20 18.71 17.85
C ASP A 215 -6.95 17.23 18.20
N GLY A 216 -6.05 16.59 17.45
CA GLY A 216 -5.72 15.19 17.59
C GLY A 216 -6.71 14.24 16.90
N GLU A 217 -7.84 14.69 16.37
CA GLU A 217 -8.83 13.82 15.72
C GLU A 217 -8.76 13.85 14.19
N TYR A 218 -9.18 12.75 13.55
CA TYR A 218 -9.31 12.73 12.09
C TYR A 218 -10.52 13.57 11.65
N VAL A 219 -10.29 14.42 10.65
CA VAL A 219 -11.32 15.20 9.95
C VAL A 219 -11.30 14.82 8.48
N ILE A 220 -12.46 14.42 7.95
CA ILE A 220 -12.63 13.91 6.59
C ILE A 220 -13.40 14.94 5.76
N GLU A 221 -12.80 15.36 4.63
CA GLU A 221 -13.35 16.33 3.67
C GLU A 221 -13.60 15.68 2.29
#